data_AF-A0A4S4NM75-F1
#
_entry.id   AF-A0A4S4NM75-F1
#
_cell.length_a   1.000
_cell.length_b   1.000
_cell.length_c   1.000
_cell.angle_alpha   90.00
_cell.angle_beta   90.00
_cell.angle_gamma   90.00
#
_symmetry.space_group_name_H-M   'P 1'
#
loop_
_entity.id
_entity.type
_entity.pdbx_description
1 polymer ?
#
loop_
_entity_poly.entity_id
_entity_poly.type
_entity_poly.pdbx_seq_one_letter_code
_entity_poly.pdbx_strand_id
1 'polypeptide(L)'
;MNIFYLGTPDPDFVSGTWAKPPRPLESQPLYEVDALFVFAGADLSLEEQQICQLVERSGRPVVRVGAVKVPLHRGAISNILMIREYAVADQLSFRAWLDSRPRTNYQSIDCSFYDRIEAAIVAGLPIEITFRQGDGEVTSLNCSLKDRKTINKEEYVQLEGGEWIRLDHLVSLGGTLVANGCTV
;
A
#
# COMPACT_ATOMS: atom_id res chain seq x y z
N MET A 1 5.53 3.36 -14.52
CA MET A 1 5.48 2.59 -13.27
C MET A 1 6.44 3.19 -12.28
N ASN A 2 5.96 3.58 -11.11
CA ASN A 2 6.74 4.01 -9.96
C ASN A 2 7.12 2.78 -9.13
N ILE A 3 8.37 2.37 -9.25
CA ILE A 3 8.93 1.25 -8.49
C ILE A 3 9.56 1.82 -7.23
N PHE A 4 9.28 1.19 -6.10
CA PHE A 4 9.91 1.51 -4.83
C PHE A 4 10.67 0.30 -4.27
N TYR A 5 11.51 0.53 -3.27
CA TYR A 5 12.17 -0.55 -2.53
C TYR A 5 12.23 -0.32 -1.02
N LEU A 6 12.35 -1.42 -0.28
CA LEU A 6 12.64 -1.49 1.15
C LEU A 6 13.91 -2.32 1.40
N GLY A 7 14.58 -2.04 2.52
CA GLY A 7 15.88 -2.63 2.85
C GLY A 7 17.02 -2.12 1.97
N THR A 8 18.15 -2.81 2.02
CA THR A 8 19.36 -2.44 1.26
C THR A 8 19.33 -3.11 -0.12
N PRO A 9 19.13 -2.35 -1.22
CA PRO A 9 19.15 -2.91 -2.56
C PRO A 9 20.57 -3.25 -3.00
N ASP A 10 20.68 -4.10 -4.01
CA ASP A 10 21.91 -4.24 -4.78
C ASP A 10 22.27 -2.87 -5.42
N PRO A 11 23.54 -2.41 -5.40
CA PRO A 11 23.93 -1.16 -6.05
C PRO A 11 23.49 -1.06 -7.51
N ASP A 12 23.51 -2.18 -8.23
CA ASP A 12 23.13 -2.26 -9.64
C ASP A 12 21.61 -2.24 -9.84
N PHE A 13 20.82 -2.48 -8.79
CA PHE A 13 19.37 -2.30 -8.83
C PHE A 13 19.02 -0.82 -9.00
N VAL A 14 19.67 0.08 -8.27
CA VAL A 14 19.34 1.53 -8.33
C VAL A 14 19.91 2.16 -9.60
N SER A 15 21.12 1.79 -10.00
CA SER A 15 21.81 2.30 -11.19
C SER A 15 21.41 1.60 -12.50
N GLY A 16 20.52 0.60 -12.42
CA GLY A 16 20.06 -0.19 -13.56
C GLY A 16 19.28 0.60 -14.61
N THR A 17 18.85 -0.10 -15.66
CA THR A 17 18.25 0.49 -16.88
C THR A 17 16.76 0.85 -16.74
N TRP A 18 16.34 1.27 -15.55
CA TRP A 18 14.94 1.58 -15.28
C TRP A 18 14.52 2.85 -15.99
N ALA A 19 13.34 2.84 -16.63
CA ALA A 19 12.79 4.04 -17.27
C ALA A 19 12.58 5.19 -16.28
N LYS A 20 12.24 4.85 -15.03
CA LYS A 20 12.26 5.73 -13.87
C LYS A 20 13.02 5.00 -12.75
N PRO A 21 14.10 5.57 -12.20
CA PRO A 21 14.88 4.91 -11.15
C PRO A 21 14.00 4.53 -9.95
N PRO A 22 14.15 3.31 -9.40
CA PRO A 22 13.51 2.91 -8.16
C PRO A 22 13.90 3.85 -7.01
N ARG A 23 12.97 4.12 -6.11
CA ARG A 23 13.18 5.02 -4.95
C ARG A 23 12.96 4.27 -3.63
N PRO A 24 13.65 4.63 -2.54
CA PRO A 24 13.32 4.08 -1.24
C PRO A 24 11.88 4.46 -0.87
N LEU A 25 11.16 3.53 -0.23
CA LEU A 25 9.83 3.81 0.32
C LEU A 25 9.98 4.22 1.78
N GLU A 26 10.07 5.52 2.03
CA GLU A 26 10.25 6.06 3.38
C GLU A 26 8.92 6.18 4.13
N SER A 27 7.82 6.52 3.43
CA SER A 27 6.49 6.65 4.03
C SER A 27 5.38 6.70 2.99
N GLN A 28 4.14 6.83 3.46
CA GLN A 28 2.96 7.09 2.63
C GLN A 28 3.16 8.33 1.74
N PRO A 29 2.57 8.34 0.53
CA PRO A 29 1.32 7.65 0.20
C PRO A 29 1.42 6.43 -0.73
N LEU A 30 0.65 5.39 -0.39
CA LEU A 30 0.54 4.14 -1.18
C LEU A 30 -0.01 4.34 -2.60
N TYR A 31 -0.66 5.48 -2.88
CA TYR A 31 -1.15 5.74 -4.22
C TYR A 31 -0.04 6.00 -5.24
N GLU A 32 1.17 6.37 -4.79
CA GLU A 32 2.31 6.52 -5.70
C GLU A 32 2.97 5.20 -6.05
N VAL A 33 2.85 4.19 -5.16
CA VAL A 33 3.51 2.90 -5.30
C VAL A 33 2.78 2.11 -6.39
N ASP A 34 3.48 1.75 -7.46
CA ASP A 34 2.95 0.82 -8.46
C ASP A 34 3.48 -0.59 -8.22
N ALA A 35 4.71 -0.72 -7.74
CA ALA A 35 5.37 -1.97 -7.42
C ALA A 35 6.42 -1.78 -6.31
N LEU A 36 6.73 -2.84 -5.57
CA LEU A 36 7.70 -2.82 -4.49
C LEU A 36 8.74 -3.95 -4.63
N PHE A 37 10.01 -3.61 -4.48
CA PHE A 37 11.07 -4.58 -4.21
C PHE A 37 11.40 -4.60 -2.72
N VAL A 38 11.57 -5.78 -2.14
CA VAL A 38 11.91 -5.94 -0.74
C VAL A 38 13.18 -6.76 -0.67
N PHE A 39 14.28 -6.13 -0.29
CA PHE A 39 15.57 -6.79 -0.18
C PHE A 39 15.76 -7.29 1.25
N ALA A 40 16.16 -8.55 1.38
CA ALA A 40 16.27 -9.22 2.67
C ALA A 40 17.23 -8.52 3.66
N GLY A 41 18.23 -7.76 3.17
CA GLY A 41 19.05 -6.84 3.97
C GLY A 41 19.55 -7.38 5.32
N ALA A 42 19.92 -6.48 6.24
CA ALA A 42 20.36 -6.81 7.59
C ALA A 42 19.20 -6.99 8.60
N ASP A 43 18.05 -7.52 8.15
CA ASP A 43 16.72 -7.47 8.77
C ASP A 43 16.00 -6.11 8.57
N LEU A 44 14.78 -6.18 8.03
CA LEU A 44 13.89 -5.02 7.87
C LEU A 44 13.44 -4.50 9.24
N SER A 45 13.38 -3.19 9.40
CA SER A 45 12.80 -2.56 10.60
C SER A 45 11.32 -2.93 10.76
N LEU A 46 10.76 -2.82 11.97
CA LEU A 46 9.34 -3.10 12.21
C LEU A 46 8.43 -2.25 11.29
N GLU A 47 8.80 -0.99 11.07
CA GLU A 47 8.09 -0.07 10.18
C GLU A 47 8.15 -0.54 8.73
N GLU A 48 9.33 -0.94 8.23
CA GLU A 48 9.46 -1.49 6.88
C GLU A 48 8.65 -2.79 6.71
N GLN A 49 8.59 -3.64 7.74
CA GLN A 49 7.75 -4.84 7.72
C GLN A 49 6.26 -4.47 7.61
N GLN A 50 5.80 -3.49 8.40
CA GLN A 50 4.42 -3.00 8.34
C GLN A 50 4.09 -2.37 6.98
N ILE A 51 5.00 -1.58 6.40
CA ILE A 51 4.85 -1.00 5.05
C ILE A 51 4.78 -2.12 4.02
N CYS A 52 5.67 -3.12 4.09
CA CYS A 52 5.67 -4.27 3.19
C CYS A 52 4.33 -5.01 3.24
N GLN A 53 3.82 -5.32 4.44
CA GLN A 53 2.53 -5.97 4.61
C GLN A 53 1.37 -5.11 4.09
N LEU A 54 1.42 -3.80 4.33
CA LEU A 54 0.40 -2.87 3.85
C LEU A 54 0.36 -2.79 2.31
N VAL A 55 1.52 -2.78 1.67
CA VAL A 55 1.66 -2.81 0.20
C VAL A 55 1.14 -4.15 -0.36
N GLU A 56 1.51 -5.28 0.23
CA GLU A 56 1.03 -6.60 -0.16
C GLU A 56 -0.49 -6.73 -0.01
N ARG A 57 -1.02 -6.31 1.14
CA ARG A 57 -2.47 -6.28 1.42
C ARG A 57 -3.22 -5.38 0.45
N SER A 58 -2.57 -4.31 -0.03
CA SER A 58 -3.10 -3.43 -1.07
C SER A 58 -3.12 -4.03 -2.47
N GLY A 59 -2.65 -5.28 -2.61
CA GLY A 59 -2.62 -6.01 -3.87
C GLY A 59 -1.53 -5.51 -4.82
N ARG A 60 -0.59 -4.70 -4.34
CA ARG A 60 0.53 -4.22 -5.17
C ARG A 60 1.44 -5.40 -5.52
N PRO A 61 1.97 -5.48 -6.74
CA PRO A 61 3.03 -6.43 -7.08
C PRO A 61 4.28 -6.21 -6.21
N VAL A 62 4.74 -7.27 -5.55
CA VAL A 62 5.92 -7.26 -4.68
C VAL A 62 6.94 -8.29 -5.13
N VAL A 63 8.20 -7.88 -5.25
CA VAL A 63 9.34 -8.78 -5.49
C VAL A 63 10.18 -8.86 -4.22
N ARG A 64 10.21 -10.02 -3.57
CA ARG A 64 11.05 -10.29 -2.40
C ARG A 64 12.36 -10.93 -2.85
N VAL A 65 13.48 -10.27 -2.54
CA VAL A 65 14.83 -10.67 -2.93
C VAL A 65 15.59 -11.19 -1.72
N GLY A 66 15.95 -12.47 -1.73
CA GLY A 66 16.61 -13.16 -0.62
C GLY A 66 15.64 -13.64 0.46
N ALA A 67 16.16 -13.86 1.68
CA ALA A 67 15.40 -14.39 2.82
C ALA A 67 14.61 -13.31 3.58
N VAL A 68 13.61 -12.71 2.94
CA VAL A 68 12.75 -11.67 3.55
C VAL A 68 11.86 -12.27 4.65
N LYS A 69 12.11 -11.90 5.91
CA LYS A 69 11.38 -12.38 7.10
C LYS A 69 10.10 -11.58 7.41
N VAL A 70 9.25 -11.38 6.41
CA VAL A 70 7.93 -10.72 6.58
C VAL A 70 6.83 -11.78 6.46
N PRO A 71 5.89 -11.90 7.41
CA PRO A 71 4.75 -12.81 7.26
C PRO A 71 3.99 -12.57 5.96
N LEU A 72 3.70 -13.62 5.20
CA LEU A 72 2.95 -13.51 3.95
C LEU A 72 1.46 -13.31 4.23
N HIS A 73 0.87 -12.29 3.62
CA HIS A 73 -0.58 -12.17 3.56
C HIS A 73 -1.15 -13.17 2.53
N ARG A 74 -1.90 -14.19 2.98
CA ARG A 74 -2.39 -15.27 2.10
C ARG A 74 -3.22 -14.77 0.90
N GLY A 75 -3.93 -13.66 1.05
CA GLY A 75 -4.71 -13.03 -0.02
C GLY A 75 -3.88 -12.37 -1.12
N ALA A 76 -2.57 -12.15 -0.89
CA ALA A 76 -1.67 -11.42 -1.79
C ALA A 76 -0.64 -12.32 -2.50
N ILE A 77 -0.60 -13.62 -2.21
CA ILE A 77 0.47 -14.54 -2.68
C ILE A 77 0.63 -14.51 -4.21
N SER A 78 -0.46 -14.36 -4.96
CA SER A 78 -0.44 -14.33 -6.44
C SER A 78 0.26 -13.10 -7.03
N ASN A 79 0.43 -12.04 -6.24
CA ASN A 79 1.13 -10.81 -6.60
C ASN A 79 2.49 -10.68 -5.90
N ILE A 80 3.03 -11.78 -5.36
CA ILE A 80 4.36 -11.81 -4.74
C ILE A 80 5.27 -12.73 -5.54
N LEU A 81 6.41 -12.21 -6.00
CA LEU A 81 7.49 -12.97 -6.59
C LEU A 81 8.63 -13.09 -5.58
N MET A 82 9.06 -14.32 -5.29
CA MET A 82 10.21 -14.56 -4.42
C MET A 82 11.39 -15.02 -5.27
N ILE A 83 12.51 -14.30 -5.16
CA ILE A 83 13.76 -14.64 -5.85
C ILE A 83 14.90 -14.72 -4.85
N ARG A 84 15.93 -15.50 -5.17
CA ARG A 84 17.09 -15.65 -4.30
C ARG A 84 17.99 -14.41 -4.33
N GLU A 85 18.22 -13.89 -5.53
CA GLU A 85 19.14 -12.78 -5.79
C GLU A 85 18.61 -11.96 -6.97
N TYR A 86 19.00 -10.69 -7.01
CA TYR A 86 18.71 -9.80 -8.12
C TYR A 86 19.92 -9.76 -9.06
N ALA A 87 19.69 -9.87 -10.37
CA ALA A 87 20.70 -9.64 -11.39
C ALA A 87 20.17 -8.64 -12.42
N VAL A 88 21.03 -7.71 -12.87
CA VAL A 88 20.66 -6.70 -13.88
C VAL A 88 20.17 -7.34 -15.18
N ALA A 89 20.72 -8.49 -15.56
CA ALA A 89 20.30 -9.23 -16.75
C ALA A 89 18.80 -9.63 -16.70
N ASP A 90 18.23 -9.80 -15.51
CA ASP A 90 16.83 -10.20 -15.32
C ASP A 90 15.88 -9.01 -15.19
N GLN A 91 16.39 -7.77 -15.25
CA GLN A 91 15.60 -6.56 -15.05
C GLN A 91 14.39 -6.49 -16.01
N LEU A 92 14.58 -6.88 -17.28
CA LEU A 92 13.50 -6.94 -18.27
C LEU A 92 12.44 -7.99 -17.91
N SER A 93 12.87 -9.15 -17.39
CA SER A 93 11.99 -10.22 -16.94
C SER A 93 11.15 -9.77 -15.73
N PHE A 94 11.75 -9.07 -14.76
CA PHE A 94 11.02 -8.52 -13.62
C PHE A 94 10.01 -7.47 -14.06
N ARG A 95 10.39 -6.59 -14.99
CA ARG A 95 9.48 -5.59 -15.53
C ARG A 95 8.28 -6.23 -16.24
N ALA A 96 8.53 -7.21 -17.11
CA ALA A 96 7.45 -7.93 -17.80
C ALA A 96 6.51 -8.64 -16.80
N TRP A 97 7.06 -9.22 -15.73
CA TRP A 97 6.26 -9.79 -14.65
C TRP A 97 5.40 -8.73 -13.95
N LEU A 98 5.98 -7.59 -13.57
CA LEU A 98 5.26 -6.48 -12.92
C LEU A 98 4.11 -5.95 -13.80
N ASP A 99 4.39 -5.73 -15.09
CA ASP A 99 3.40 -5.22 -16.05
C ASP A 99 2.25 -6.22 -16.31
N SER A 100 2.47 -7.51 -16.04
CA SER A 100 1.45 -8.56 -16.19
C SER A 100 0.50 -8.68 -15.00
N ARG A 101 0.76 -8.00 -13.88
CA ARG A 101 -0.01 -8.12 -12.63
C ARG A 101 -1.00 -6.97 -12.48
N PRO A 102 -2.15 -7.22 -11.83
CA PRO A 102 -3.02 -6.12 -11.44
C PRO A 102 -2.28 -5.24 -10.44
N ARG A 103 -2.34 -3.93 -10.65
CA ARG A 103 -1.72 -2.94 -9.77
C ARG A 103 -2.36 -2.90 -8.38
N THR A 104 -3.65 -3.19 -8.26
CA THR A 104 -4.40 -3.07 -7.01
C THR A 104 -5.46 -4.15 -6.90
N ASN A 105 -5.83 -4.48 -5.66
CA ASN A 105 -7.00 -5.28 -5.30
C ASN A 105 -8.15 -4.44 -4.73
N TYR A 106 -8.11 -3.11 -4.91
CA TYR A 106 -9.06 -2.18 -4.34
C TYR A 106 -10.52 -2.53 -4.63
N GLN A 107 -11.35 -2.40 -3.60
CA GLN A 107 -12.80 -2.57 -3.67
C GLN A 107 -13.49 -1.27 -3.28
N SER A 108 -14.42 -0.79 -4.11
CA SER A 108 -15.17 0.42 -3.79
C SER A 108 -15.98 0.26 -2.51
N ILE A 109 -16.03 1.33 -1.72
CA ILE A 109 -16.87 1.41 -0.52
C ILE A 109 -18.31 1.78 -0.89
N ASP A 110 -19.24 1.58 0.04
CA ASP A 110 -20.64 1.93 -0.17
C ASP A 110 -20.85 3.44 -0.40
N CYS A 111 -21.68 3.80 -1.37
CA CYS A 111 -21.99 5.19 -1.75
C CYS A 111 -22.48 6.04 -0.57
N SER A 112 -23.27 5.47 0.34
CA SER A 112 -23.78 6.20 1.52
C SER A 112 -22.67 6.57 2.52
N PHE A 113 -21.50 5.91 2.42
CA PHE A 113 -20.37 6.20 3.28
C PHE A 113 -19.56 7.42 2.81
N TYR A 114 -19.61 7.77 1.52
CA TYR A 114 -18.94 8.97 1.01
C TYR A 114 -19.50 10.24 1.62
N ASP A 115 -20.83 10.34 1.75
CA ASP A 115 -21.47 11.50 2.36
C ASP A 115 -21.00 11.71 3.80
N ARG A 116 -20.69 10.63 4.51
CA ARG A 116 -20.15 10.68 5.88
C ARG A 116 -18.70 11.16 5.90
N ILE A 117 -17.87 10.68 4.99
CA ILE A 117 -16.49 11.14 4.83
C ILE A 117 -16.48 12.64 4.50
N GLU A 118 -17.32 13.06 3.56
CA GLU A 118 -17.44 14.47 3.16
C GLU A 118 -17.92 15.34 4.32
N ALA A 119 -18.96 14.90 5.04
CA ALA A 119 -19.44 15.62 6.21
C ALA A 119 -18.37 15.74 7.30
N ALA A 120 -17.57 14.69 7.52
CA ALA A 120 -16.48 14.70 8.49
C ALA A 120 -15.31 15.63 8.06
N ILE A 121 -14.96 15.66 6.77
CA ILE A 121 -13.97 16.60 6.22
C ILE A 121 -14.46 18.05 6.40
N VAL A 122 -15.70 18.33 6.03
CA VAL A 122 -16.29 19.69 6.13
C VAL A 122 -16.41 20.13 7.58
N ALA A 123 -16.79 19.24 8.49
CA ALA A 123 -16.88 19.55 9.91
C ALA A 123 -15.50 19.86 10.52
N GLY A 124 -14.45 19.16 10.07
CA GLY A 124 -13.08 19.34 10.56
C GLY A 124 -12.91 19.00 12.06
N LEU A 125 -13.88 18.29 12.64
CA LEU A 125 -13.87 17.89 14.04
C LEU A 125 -13.16 16.54 14.20
N PRO A 126 -12.46 16.31 15.32
CA PRO A 126 -11.91 15.00 15.63
C PRO A 126 -13.00 13.93 15.66
N ILE A 127 -12.79 12.85 14.93
CA ILE A 127 -13.68 11.71 14.85
C ILE A 127 -12.87 10.41 15.04
N GLU A 128 -13.50 9.41 15.64
CA GLU A 128 -12.87 8.09 15.76
C GLU A 128 -12.85 7.43 14.38
N ILE A 129 -11.66 7.05 13.93
CA ILE A 129 -11.43 6.33 12.68
C ILE A 129 -10.87 4.97 13.04
N THR A 130 -11.54 3.92 12.60
CA THR A 130 -11.06 2.54 12.73
C THR A 130 -10.69 2.01 11.36
N PHE A 131 -9.48 1.46 11.22
CA PHE A 131 -8.96 0.96 9.94
C PHE A 131 -8.08 -0.28 10.13
N ARG A 132 -7.88 -1.02 9.04
CA ARG A 132 -7.04 -2.21 8.99
C ARG A 132 -5.61 -1.85 8.64
N GLN A 133 -4.66 -2.33 9.43
CA GLN A 133 -3.23 -2.21 9.18
C GLN A 133 -2.72 -3.29 8.21
N GLY A 134 -1.41 -3.24 7.90
CA GLY A 134 -0.78 -4.16 6.96
C GLY A 134 -0.84 -5.63 7.39
N ASP A 135 -0.59 -5.90 8.68
CA ASP A 135 -0.75 -7.22 9.31
C ASP A 135 -2.22 -7.70 9.36
N GLY A 136 -3.16 -6.79 9.13
CA GLY A 136 -4.59 -7.02 9.20
C GLY A 136 -5.22 -6.76 10.57
N GLU A 137 -4.43 -6.33 11.55
CA GLU A 137 -4.95 -5.83 12.81
C GLU A 137 -5.81 -4.58 12.56
N VAL A 138 -6.77 -4.38 13.45
CA VAL A 138 -7.69 -3.24 13.39
C VAL A 138 -7.26 -2.26 14.45
N THR A 139 -6.97 -1.03 14.03
CA THR A 139 -6.56 0.05 14.93
C THR A 139 -7.56 1.20 14.84
N SER A 140 -7.78 1.86 15.98
CA SER A 140 -8.59 3.08 16.06
C SER A 140 -7.72 4.26 16.48
N LEU A 141 -7.99 5.43 15.93
CA LEU A 141 -7.42 6.70 16.39
C LEU A 141 -8.47 7.82 16.30
N ASN A 142 -8.32 8.85 17.12
CA ASN A 142 -9.13 10.07 17.02
C ASN A 142 -8.33 11.14 16.28
N CYS A 143 -8.79 11.56 15.10
CA CYS A 143 -8.21 12.68 14.37
C CYS A 143 -9.25 13.34 13.46
N SER A 144 -8.93 14.50 12.88
CA SER A 144 -9.77 15.11 11.84
C SER A 144 -9.39 14.62 10.43
N LEU A 145 -10.39 14.53 9.55
CA LEU A 145 -10.18 14.28 8.12
C LEU A 145 -9.93 15.60 7.40
N LYS A 146 -8.97 15.62 6.47
CA LYS A 146 -8.56 16.84 5.75
C LYS A 146 -9.06 16.89 4.32
N ASP A 147 -8.91 15.79 3.60
CA ASP A 147 -9.19 15.75 2.17
C ASP A 147 -9.50 14.30 1.75
N ARG A 148 -10.00 14.14 0.54
CA ARG A 148 -10.12 12.84 -0.13
C ARG A 148 -9.61 12.92 -1.56
N LYS A 149 -9.14 11.80 -2.07
CA LYS A 149 -8.64 11.74 -3.44
C LYS A 149 -8.93 10.40 -4.08
N THR A 150 -9.26 10.45 -5.36
CA THR A 150 -9.30 9.27 -6.23
C THR A 150 -8.11 9.31 -7.18
N ILE A 151 -7.33 8.25 -7.23
CA ILE A 151 -6.15 8.13 -8.09
C ILE A 151 -5.99 6.67 -8.50
N ASN A 152 -5.75 6.44 -9.79
CA ASN A 152 -5.59 5.09 -10.34
C ASN A 152 -6.74 4.12 -9.99
N LYS A 153 -7.99 4.64 -9.94
CA LYS A 153 -9.22 3.91 -9.55
C LYS A 153 -9.26 3.45 -8.09
N GLU A 154 -8.40 3.99 -7.25
CA GLU A 154 -8.38 3.77 -5.82
C GLU A 154 -8.72 5.07 -5.11
N GLU A 155 -9.36 4.93 -3.96
CA GLU A 155 -9.84 6.08 -3.21
C GLU A 155 -9.17 6.13 -1.85
N TYR A 156 -8.86 7.35 -1.43
CA TYR A 156 -8.11 7.63 -0.23
C TYR A 156 -8.73 8.80 0.53
N VAL A 157 -8.52 8.79 1.84
CA VAL A 157 -8.79 9.92 2.72
C VAL A 157 -7.49 10.35 3.40
N GLN A 158 -7.30 11.65 3.52
CA GLN A 158 -6.19 12.26 4.21
C GLN A 158 -6.55 12.57 5.66
N LEU A 159 -5.68 12.17 6.59
CA LEU A 159 -5.75 12.52 7.99
C LEU A 159 -5.09 13.88 8.25
N GLU A 160 -5.34 14.47 9.42
CA GLU A 160 -4.74 15.74 9.83
C GLU A 160 -3.20 15.75 9.90
N GLY A 161 -2.59 14.59 10.15
CA GLY A 161 -1.13 14.41 10.14
C GLY A 161 -0.53 14.33 8.73
N GLY A 162 -1.37 14.30 7.69
CA GLY A 162 -0.97 14.21 6.29
C GLY A 162 -0.95 12.79 5.73
N GLU A 163 -1.14 11.76 6.56
CA GLU A 163 -1.24 10.36 6.15
C GLU A 163 -2.47 10.12 5.28
N TRP A 164 -2.37 9.17 4.36
CA TRP A 164 -3.41 8.77 3.43
C TRP A 164 -3.84 7.32 3.64
N ILE A 165 -5.08 7.12 4.08
CA ILE A 165 -5.66 5.79 4.25
C ILE A 165 -6.49 5.45 3.00
N ARG A 166 -6.31 4.24 2.47
CA ARG A 166 -7.16 3.73 1.38
C ARG A 166 -8.55 3.40 1.93
N LEU A 167 -9.62 3.83 1.25
CA LEU A 167 -10.97 3.78 1.81
C LEU A 167 -11.47 2.36 2.10
N ASP A 168 -11.04 1.37 1.31
CA ASP A 168 -11.37 -0.05 1.52
C ASP A 168 -10.64 -0.69 2.71
N HIS A 169 -9.71 0.04 3.34
CA HIS A 169 -9.08 -0.35 4.60
C HIS A 169 -9.81 0.25 5.81
N LEU A 170 -10.70 1.23 5.61
CA LEU A 170 -11.55 1.75 6.68
C LEU A 170 -12.52 0.67 7.13
N VAL A 171 -12.72 0.59 8.45
CA VAL A 171 -13.65 -0.32 9.11
C VAL A 171 -14.83 0.48 9.66
N SER A 172 -14.58 1.65 10.25
CA SER A 172 -15.63 2.54 10.73
C SER A 172 -15.17 4.00 10.79
N LEU A 173 -16.15 4.90 10.81
CA LEU A 173 -15.97 6.33 11.02
C LEU A 173 -17.03 6.83 12.00
N GLY A 174 -16.62 7.37 13.15
CA GLY A 174 -17.50 7.85 14.21
C GLY A 174 -18.46 6.78 14.72
N GLY A 175 -17.98 5.55 14.88
CA GLY A 175 -18.79 4.40 15.27
C GLY A 175 -19.70 3.83 14.19
N THR A 176 -19.77 4.44 12.99
CA THR A 176 -20.52 3.88 11.86
C THR A 176 -19.63 2.94 11.05
N LEU A 177 -20.02 1.67 10.94
CA LEU A 177 -19.30 0.67 10.13
C LEU A 177 -19.35 1.00 8.64
N VAL A 178 -18.22 0.78 7.96
CA VAL A 178 -18.16 0.77 6.48
C VAL A 178 -18.86 -0.51 6.02
N ALA A 179 -19.93 -0.37 5.26
CA ALA A 179 -20.53 -1.50 4.56
C ALA A 179 -19.66 -1.85 3.34
N ASN A 180 -19.36 -3.14 3.16
CA ASN A 180 -18.68 -3.61 1.96
C ASN A 180 -19.66 -3.67 0.79
N GLY A 181 -19.41 -2.83 -0.23
CA GLY A 181 -19.98 -2.94 -1.57
C GLY A 181 -21.33 -2.24 -1.77
N CYS A 182 -21.40 -1.39 -2.80
CA CYS A 182 -22.65 -1.19 -3.53
C CYS A 182 -22.91 -2.41 -4.42
N THR A 183 -23.92 -3.21 -4.10
CA THR A 183 -24.55 -4.07 -5.11
C THR A 183 -25.33 -3.17 -6.05
N VAL A 184 -24.77 -2.90 -7.24
CA VAL A 184 -25.54 -2.40 -8.38
C VAL A 184 -26.20 -3.57 -9.09
#